data_AF-L8TGW6-F1
#
_entry.id   AF-L8TGW6-F1
#
_cell.length_a   1.000
_cell.length_b   1.000
_cell.length_c   1.000
_cell.angle_alpha   90.00
_cell.angle_beta   90.00
_cell.angle_gamma   90.00
#
_symmetry.space_group_name_H-M   'P 1'
#
loop_
_entity.id
_entity.type
_entity.pdbx_description
1 polymer ?
#
loop_
_entity_poly.entity_id
_entity_poly.type
_entity_poly.pdbx_seq_one_letter_code
_entity_poly.pdbx_strand_id
1 'polypeptide(L)'
;SSFYAVYHGPDGLKAIAERVNHNARILATALAAVGRELVTDSFFDTLTVRVPGKARKVLTAAEARGINLRFIDEDTVGVSIDETTTAATLSAVAVAFGAGPVGDAQGFELPAAVLRTSDFLQHPVFNTHRSETQLLRYIRKLSDRDLALDRTMIRWVPAR
;
A
#
# COMPACT_ATOMS: atom_id res chain seq x y z
N SER A 1 -4.52 -3.79 12.19
CA SER A 1 -4.46 -2.83 13.31
C SER A 1 -5.83 -2.17 13.48
N SER A 2 -6.45 -2.25 14.66
CA SER A 2 -7.85 -1.84 14.88
C SER A 2 -8.03 -0.32 14.96
N PHE A 3 -7.10 0.40 15.61
CA PHE A 3 -7.19 1.87 15.74
C PHE A 3 -7.05 2.60 14.41
N TYR A 4 -6.23 2.09 13.48
CA TYR A 4 -6.12 2.63 12.13
C TYR A 4 -7.47 2.54 11.39
N ALA A 5 -8.14 1.38 11.46
CA ALA A 5 -9.47 1.21 10.88
C ALA A 5 -10.54 2.07 11.59
N VAL A 6 -10.43 2.29 12.90
CA VAL A 6 -11.33 3.18 13.65
C VAL A 6 -11.16 4.64 13.24
N TYR A 7 -9.93 5.08 13.01
CA TYR A 7 -9.61 6.45 12.63
C TYR A 7 -10.04 6.76 11.19
N HIS A 8 -9.67 5.89 10.24
CA HIS A 8 -9.97 6.10 8.83
C HIS A 8 -11.41 5.71 8.46
N GLY A 9 -11.99 4.73 9.15
CA GLY A 9 -13.30 4.15 8.81
C GLY A 9 -13.37 3.54 7.40
N PRO A 10 -14.57 3.12 6.95
CA PRO A 10 -14.73 2.50 5.63
C PRO A 10 -14.29 3.43 4.48
N ASP A 11 -14.70 4.70 4.51
CA ASP A 11 -14.43 5.65 3.42
C ASP A 11 -12.95 6.00 3.32
N GLY A 12 -12.27 6.21 4.45
CA GLY A 12 -10.84 6.53 4.44
C GLY A 12 -9.99 5.36 3.97
N LEU A 13 -10.30 4.14 4.41
CA LEU A 13 -9.62 2.93 3.94
C LEU A 13 -9.87 2.69 2.44
N LYS A 14 -11.10 2.93 1.98
CA LYS A 14 -11.44 2.85 0.56
C LYS A 14 -10.63 3.86 -0.25
N ALA A 15 -10.59 5.12 0.18
CA ALA A 15 -9.83 6.17 -0.50
C ALA A 15 -8.32 5.87 -0.55
N ILE A 16 -7.75 5.32 0.52
CA ILE A 16 -6.34 4.90 0.56
C ILE A 16 -6.11 3.75 -0.42
N ALA A 17 -6.96 2.73 -0.41
CA ALA A 17 -6.87 1.61 -1.33
C ALA A 17 -7.00 2.04 -2.80
N GLU A 18 -7.94 2.94 -3.10
CA GLU A 18 -8.14 3.52 -4.42
C GLU A 18 -6.91 4.32 -4.86
N ARG A 19 -6.32 5.13 -3.98
CA ARG A 19 -5.09 5.89 -4.27
C ARG A 19 -3.90 4.98 -4.57
N VAL A 20 -3.69 3.96 -3.74
CA VAL A 20 -2.60 2.98 -3.95
C VAL A 20 -2.78 2.26 -5.28
N ASN A 21 -3.99 1.79 -5.58
CA ASN A 21 -4.28 1.13 -6.85
C ASN A 21 -4.14 2.08 -8.04
N HIS A 22 -4.55 3.34 -7.90
CA HIS A 22 -4.36 4.38 -8.92
C HIS A 22 -2.88 4.61 -9.24
N ASN A 23 -2.04 4.69 -8.22
CA ASN A 23 -0.58 4.82 -8.40
C ASN A 23 0.02 3.60 -9.13
N ALA A 24 -0.45 2.39 -8.83
CA ALA A 24 -0.03 1.18 -9.56
C ALA A 24 -0.43 1.21 -11.03
N ARG A 25 -1.62 1.70 -11.33
CA ARG A 25 -2.12 1.85 -12.70
C ARG A 25 -1.34 2.89 -13.51
N ILE A 26 -0.98 4.02 -12.89
CA ILE A 26 -0.10 5.03 -13.50
C ILE A 26 1.25 4.40 -13.87
N LEU A 27 1.86 3.66 -12.94
CA LEU A 27 3.13 3.00 -13.20
C LEU A 27 3.01 1.94 -14.31
N ALA A 28 1.98 1.10 -14.25
CA ALA A 28 1.68 0.09 -15.27
C ALA A 28 1.56 0.72 -16.66
N THR A 29 0.87 1.85 -16.78
CA THR A 29 0.71 2.58 -18.04
C THR A 29 2.03 3.11 -18.57
N ALA A 30 2.87 3.71 -17.71
CA ALA A 30 4.17 4.22 -18.13
C ALA A 30 5.13 3.11 -18.54
N LEU A 31 5.07 1.95 -17.89
CA LEU A 31 5.85 0.77 -18.27
C LEU A 31 5.39 0.18 -19.60
N ALA A 32 4.08 0.08 -19.82
CA ALA A 32 3.51 -0.38 -21.09
C ALA A 32 3.88 0.56 -22.25
N ALA A 33 3.91 1.88 -22.03
CA ALA A 33 4.28 2.87 -23.04
C ALA A 33 5.72 2.71 -23.58
N VAL A 34 6.63 2.12 -22.79
CA VAL A 34 8.00 1.80 -23.24
C VAL A 34 8.18 0.31 -23.60
N GLY A 35 7.06 -0.40 -23.83
CA GLY A 35 7.05 -1.78 -24.28
C GLY A 35 7.42 -2.80 -23.21
N ARG A 36 7.25 -2.48 -21.91
CA ARG A 36 7.36 -3.50 -20.85
C ARG A 36 6.08 -4.27 -20.74
N GLU A 37 6.20 -5.59 -20.79
CA GLU A 37 5.07 -6.49 -20.63
C GLU A 37 4.82 -6.73 -19.14
N LEU A 38 3.56 -6.58 -18.71
CA LEU A 38 3.11 -6.99 -17.39
C LEU A 38 2.73 -8.47 -17.43
N VAL A 39 3.12 -9.23 -16.42
CA VAL A 39 2.79 -10.66 -16.34
C VAL A 39 1.31 -10.89 -16.05
N THR A 40 0.65 -9.92 -15.43
CA THR A 40 -0.75 -9.99 -14.99
C THR A 40 -1.54 -8.78 -15.47
N ASP A 41 -2.72 -9.02 -16.02
CA ASP A 41 -3.64 -7.96 -16.49
C ASP A 41 -4.44 -7.31 -15.36
N SER A 42 -4.52 -7.96 -14.20
CA SER A 42 -5.26 -7.49 -13.02
C SER A 42 -4.38 -7.50 -11.79
N PHE A 43 -4.32 -6.36 -11.09
CA PHE A 43 -3.49 -6.15 -9.92
C PHE A 43 -4.13 -5.12 -8.99
N PHE A 44 -3.76 -5.17 -7.71
CA PHE A 44 -4.09 -4.13 -6.74
C PHE A 44 -2.96 -3.11 -6.63
N ASP A 45 -1.90 -3.44 -5.91
CA ASP A 45 -0.77 -2.57 -5.64
C ASP A 45 0.56 -3.11 -6.19
N THR A 46 0.56 -4.37 -6.63
CA THR A 46 1.77 -5.12 -6.98
C THR A 46 1.78 -5.46 -8.46
N LEU A 47 2.83 -5.02 -9.15
CA LEU A 47 3.10 -5.28 -10.56
C LEU A 47 4.24 -6.28 -10.70
N THR A 48 4.10 -7.18 -11.66
CA THR A 48 5.20 -8.05 -12.09
C THR A 48 5.53 -7.71 -13.54
N VAL A 49 6.76 -7.27 -13.78
CA VAL A 49 7.19 -6.66 -15.05
C VAL A 49 8.26 -7.53 -15.68
N ARG A 50 8.06 -7.92 -16.95
CA ARG A 50 9.08 -8.60 -17.76
C ARG A 50 10.10 -7.59 -18.31
N VAL A 51 11.36 -7.85 -18.00
CA VAL A 51 12.56 -7.13 -18.42
C VAL A 51 13.65 -8.13 -18.82
N PRO A 52 13.53 -8.81 -19.97
CA PRO A 52 14.43 -9.89 -20.37
C PRO A 52 15.91 -9.50 -20.32
N GLY A 53 16.70 -10.26 -19.56
CA GLY A 53 18.14 -10.10 -19.33
C GLY A 53 18.55 -8.79 -18.66
N LYS A 54 17.59 -8.03 -18.11
CA LYS A 54 17.80 -6.66 -17.61
C LYS A 54 17.37 -6.48 -16.16
N ALA A 55 16.85 -7.52 -15.49
CA ALA A 55 16.34 -7.40 -14.12
C ALA A 55 17.37 -6.78 -13.17
N ARG A 56 18.60 -7.32 -13.12
CA ARG A 56 19.67 -6.77 -12.27
C ARG A 56 20.01 -5.31 -12.57
N LYS A 57 20.02 -4.93 -13.85
CA LYS A 57 20.29 -3.55 -14.26
C LYS A 57 19.22 -2.59 -13.75
N VAL A 58 17.95 -3.00 -13.81
CA VAL A 58 16.83 -2.23 -13.27
C VAL A 58 16.93 -2.12 -11.76
N LEU A 59 17.27 -3.21 -11.06
CA LEU A 59 17.47 -3.19 -9.62
C LEU A 59 18.57 -2.22 -9.20
N THR A 60 19.75 -2.29 -9.83
CA THR A 60 20.85 -1.35 -9.53
C THR A 60 20.46 0.10 -9.85
N ALA A 61 19.69 0.34 -10.92
CA ALA A 61 19.20 1.68 -11.23
C ALA A 61 18.18 2.21 -10.20
N ALA A 62 17.32 1.34 -9.67
CA ALA A 62 16.38 1.68 -8.60
C ALA A 62 17.11 1.90 -7.26
N GLU A 63 18.08 1.06 -6.93
CA GLU A 63 18.89 1.14 -5.71
C GLU A 63 19.71 2.43 -5.67
N ALA A 64 20.27 2.87 -6.80
CA ALA A 64 20.94 4.17 -6.92
C ALA A 64 20.03 5.38 -6.62
N ARG A 65 18.71 5.18 -6.59
CA ARG A 65 17.69 6.17 -6.23
C ARG A 65 17.08 5.92 -4.85
N GLY A 66 17.64 4.98 -4.08
CA GLY A 66 17.15 4.59 -2.76
C GLY A 66 15.88 3.74 -2.78
N ILE A 67 15.57 3.08 -3.90
CA ILE A 67 14.36 2.26 -4.06
C ILE A 67 14.73 0.78 -4.16
N ASN A 68 14.11 -0.04 -3.32
CA ASN A 68 14.25 -1.48 -3.35
C ASN A 68 13.12 -2.11 -4.15
N LEU A 69 13.47 -2.91 -5.16
CA LEU A 69 12.52 -3.70 -5.95
C LEU A 69 12.70 -5.18 -5.66
N ARG A 70 11.66 -5.97 -5.91
CA ARG A 70 11.71 -7.42 -5.71
C ARG A 70 12.36 -8.08 -6.91
N PHE A 71 13.54 -8.67 -6.72
CA PHE A 71 14.11 -9.61 -7.67
C PHE A 71 13.28 -10.90 -7.70
N ILE A 72 12.84 -11.33 -8.88
CA ILE A 72 12.14 -12.62 -9.06
C ILE A 72 13.06 -13.58 -9.81
N ASP A 73 13.51 -13.16 -10.99
CA ASP A 73 14.48 -13.88 -11.83
C ASP A 73 15.24 -12.87 -12.72
N GLU A 74 16.11 -13.36 -13.61
CA GLU A 74 16.93 -12.50 -14.49
C GLU A 74 16.10 -11.71 -15.53
N ASP A 75 14.85 -12.11 -15.76
CA ASP A 75 13.94 -11.54 -16.74
C ASP A 75 12.74 -10.83 -16.11
N THR A 76 12.55 -10.87 -14.79
CA THR A 76 11.32 -10.45 -14.12
C THR A 76 11.60 -9.69 -12.83
N VAL A 77 10.91 -8.56 -12.67
CA VAL A 77 11.01 -7.71 -11.48
C VAL A 77 9.62 -7.43 -10.91
N GLY A 78 9.47 -7.57 -9.60
CA GLY A 78 8.29 -7.21 -8.86
C GLY A 78 8.37 -5.79 -8.28
N VAL A 79 7.27 -5.05 -8.36
CA VAL A 79 7.12 -3.71 -7.79
C VAL A 79 5.85 -3.69 -6.96
N SER A 80 5.94 -3.37 -5.67
CA SER A 80 4.78 -3.19 -4.80
C SER A 80 4.71 -1.72 -4.37
N ILE A 81 3.51 -1.15 -4.45
CA ILE A 81 3.23 0.25 -4.14
C ILE A 81 2.45 0.31 -2.84
N ASP A 82 2.65 1.36 -2.06
CA ASP A 82 2.00 1.51 -0.76
C ASP A 82 1.39 2.92 -0.57
N GLU A 83 0.81 3.14 0.60
CA GLU A 83 0.17 4.41 0.97
C GLU A 83 1.12 5.61 0.89
N THR A 84 2.42 5.40 1.13
CA THR A 84 3.45 6.45 1.20
C THR A 84 4.04 6.80 -0.16
N THR A 85 3.67 6.05 -1.19
CA THR A 85 4.25 6.21 -2.53
C THR A 85 3.78 7.53 -3.15
N THR A 86 4.76 8.37 -3.51
CA THR A 86 4.53 9.69 -4.12
C THR A 86 4.74 9.66 -5.63
N ALA A 87 4.25 10.68 -6.34
CA ALA A 87 4.50 10.84 -7.77
C ALA A 87 6.00 10.90 -8.13
N ALA A 88 6.83 11.45 -7.23
CA ALA A 88 8.27 11.47 -7.39
C ALA A 88 8.87 10.05 -7.31
N THR A 89 8.40 9.24 -6.35
CA THR A 89 8.80 7.83 -6.22
C THR A 89 8.38 7.03 -7.46
N LEU A 90 7.15 7.21 -7.94
CA LEU A 90 6.68 6.54 -9.16
C LEU A 90 7.52 6.91 -10.38
N SER A 91 7.89 8.19 -10.52
CA SER A 91 8.76 8.66 -11.60
C SER A 91 10.16 8.06 -11.51
N ALA A 92 10.72 7.98 -10.30
CA ALA A 92 12.02 7.37 -10.07
C ALA A 92 12.03 5.87 -10.43
N VAL A 93 10.95 5.14 -10.09
CA VAL A 93 10.77 3.75 -10.50
C VAL A 93 10.64 3.66 -12.02
N ALA A 94 9.75 4.43 -12.65
CA ALA A 94 9.56 4.44 -14.09
C ALA A 94 10.88 4.66 -14.86
N VAL A 95 11.70 5.63 -14.41
CA VAL A 95 13.02 5.92 -14.96
C VAL A 95 14.00 4.75 -14.78
N ALA A 96 13.95 4.01 -13.66
CA ALA A 96 14.78 2.81 -13.48
C ALA A 96 14.45 1.70 -14.49
N PHE A 97 13.20 1.61 -14.93
CA PHE A 97 12.75 0.71 -16.00
C PHE A 97 13.01 1.26 -17.42
N GLY A 98 13.55 2.48 -17.54
CA GLY A 98 13.84 3.16 -18.79
C GLY A 98 12.65 3.93 -19.39
N ALA A 99 11.58 4.14 -18.61
CA ALA A 99 10.49 5.03 -18.98
C ALA A 99 10.82 6.50 -18.62
N GLY A 100 10.03 7.43 -19.17
CA GLY A 100 10.07 8.83 -18.74
C GLY A 100 9.39 9.03 -17.38
N PRO A 101 9.43 10.26 -16.82
CA PRO A 101 8.64 10.60 -15.64
C PRO A 101 7.15 10.33 -15.90
N VAL A 102 6.46 9.80 -14.89
CA VAL A 102 5.03 9.51 -14.98
C VAL A 102 4.23 10.82 -14.98
N GLY A 103 3.28 10.94 -15.90
CA GLY A 103 2.22 11.95 -15.85
C GLY A 103 0.92 11.38 -15.30
N ASP A 104 -0.14 12.20 -15.30
CA ASP A 104 -1.49 11.76 -14.94
C ASP A 104 -2.06 10.85 -16.04
N ALA A 105 -1.74 9.56 -15.95
CA ALA A 105 -2.20 8.55 -16.90
C ALA A 105 -3.40 7.78 -16.32
N GLN A 106 -4.55 7.87 -16.99
CA GLN A 106 -5.71 7.02 -16.72
C GLN A 106 -5.66 5.76 -17.59
N GLY A 107 -4.78 4.83 -17.26
CA GLY A 107 -4.69 3.54 -17.94
C GLY A 107 -4.71 2.42 -16.92
N PHE A 108 -5.47 1.36 -17.19
CA PHE A 108 -5.87 0.25 -16.32
C PHE A 108 -7.10 0.56 -15.44
N GLU A 109 -8.26 0.06 -15.85
CA GLU A 109 -9.46 -0.02 -15.01
C GLU A 109 -9.54 -1.40 -14.35
N LEU A 110 -9.94 -1.44 -13.08
CA LEU A 110 -10.28 -2.71 -12.42
C LEU A 110 -11.50 -3.31 -13.12
N PRO A 111 -11.47 -4.60 -13.52
CA PRO A 111 -12.63 -5.25 -14.09
C PRO A 111 -13.82 -5.17 -13.13
N ALA A 112 -15.01 -4.86 -13.65
CA ALA A 112 -16.23 -4.74 -12.84
C ALA A 112 -16.53 -5.98 -11.99
N ALA A 113 -16.11 -7.16 -12.45
CA ALA A 113 -16.26 -8.44 -11.75
C ALA A 113 -15.51 -8.52 -10.41
N VAL A 114 -14.44 -7.75 -10.24
CA VAL A 114 -13.58 -7.77 -9.03
C VAL A 114 -13.91 -6.59 -8.09
N LEU A 115 -14.81 -5.69 -8.51
CA LEU A 115 -15.24 -4.58 -7.66
C LEU A 115 -16.08 -5.10 -6.51
N ARG A 116 -15.62 -4.85 -5.30
CA ARG A 116 -16.37 -5.16 -4.09
C ARG A 116 -17.61 -4.29 -4.00
N THR A 117 -18.78 -4.92 -3.90
CA THR A 117 -20.08 -4.25 -3.73
C THR A 117 -20.59 -4.27 -2.29
N SER A 118 -20.01 -5.09 -1.42
CA SER A 118 -20.47 -5.25 -0.03
C SER A 118 -19.93 -4.16 0.89
N ASP A 119 -20.82 -3.66 1.76
CA ASP A 119 -20.48 -2.74 2.83
C ASP A 119 -19.57 -3.40 3.88
N PHE A 120 -18.76 -2.58 4.54
CA PHE A 120 -17.85 -3.01 5.61
C PHE A 120 -17.74 -1.94 6.69
N LEU A 121 -17.25 -2.33 7.88
CA LEU A 121 -17.06 -1.42 9.03
C LEU A 121 -18.31 -0.62 9.42
N GLN A 122 -19.46 -1.28 9.37
CA GLN A 122 -20.77 -0.69 9.69
C GLN A 122 -20.97 -0.46 11.20
N HIS A 123 -20.15 -1.08 12.05
CA HIS A 123 -20.24 -0.90 13.49
C HIS A 123 -19.92 0.57 13.88
N PRO A 124 -20.69 1.21 14.78
CA PRO A 124 -20.53 2.62 15.12
C PRO A 124 -19.10 3.03 15.54
N VAL A 125 -18.33 2.10 16.11
CA VAL A 125 -16.94 2.34 16.52
C VAL A 125 -16.06 2.86 15.37
N PHE A 126 -16.30 2.43 14.13
CA PHE A 126 -15.53 2.85 12.96
C PHE A 126 -16.02 4.17 12.33
N ASN A 127 -17.12 4.71 12.85
CA ASN A 127 -17.76 5.92 12.32
C ASN A 127 -17.79 7.07 13.35
N THR A 128 -17.42 6.81 14.60
CA THR A 128 -17.53 7.78 15.71
C THR A 128 -16.23 8.54 15.99
N HIS A 129 -15.06 7.93 15.74
CA HIS A 129 -13.77 8.44 16.20
C HIS A 129 -12.88 8.90 15.04
N ARG A 130 -13.35 9.92 14.30
CA ARG A 130 -12.67 10.40 13.09
C ARG A 130 -11.72 11.58 13.31
N SER A 131 -11.80 12.27 14.46
CA SER A 131 -10.81 13.30 14.83
C SER A 131 -9.73 12.75 15.76
N GLU A 132 -8.53 13.33 15.68
CA GLU A 132 -7.40 12.97 16.54
C GLU A 132 -7.78 13.07 18.03
N THR A 133 -8.45 14.16 18.43
CA THR A 133 -8.93 14.35 19.80
C THR A 133 -9.92 13.25 20.23
N GLN A 134 -10.83 12.83 19.37
CA GLN A 134 -11.77 11.74 19.66
C GLN A 134 -11.05 10.40 19.79
N LEU A 135 -10.11 10.11 18.90
CA LEU A 135 -9.31 8.89 18.93
C LEU A 135 -8.46 8.83 20.19
N LEU A 136 -7.78 9.92 20.55
CA LEU A 136 -6.98 10.00 21.78
C LEU A 136 -7.82 9.75 23.03
N ARG A 137 -9.01 10.36 23.12
CA ARG A 137 -9.95 10.10 24.22
C ARG A 137 -10.42 8.65 24.24
N TYR A 138 -10.66 8.05 23.08
CA TYR A 138 -11.08 6.66 22.96
C TYR A 138 -9.96 5.69 23.40
N ILE A 139 -8.73 5.88 22.91
CA ILE A 139 -7.55 5.11 23.33
C ILE A 139 -7.34 5.23 24.83
N ARG A 140 -7.40 6.46 25.37
CA ARG A 140 -7.25 6.69 26.81
C ARG A 140 -8.30 5.94 27.62
N LYS A 141 -9.57 6.03 27.23
CA LYS A 141 -10.68 5.32 27.89
C LYS A 141 -10.49 3.80 27.89
N LEU A 142 -9.96 3.22 26.82
CA LEU A 142 -9.66 1.80 26.77
C LEU A 142 -8.46 1.45 27.67
N SER A 143 -7.38 2.22 27.56
CA SER A 143 -6.20 2.05 28.41
C SER A 143 -6.52 2.14 29.90
N ASP A 144 -7.45 3.01 30.29
CA ASP A 144 -7.84 3.17 31.69
C ASP A 144 -8.58 1.95 32.27
N ARG A 145 -9.09 1.05 31.42
CA ARG A 145 -9.77 -0.19 31.83
C ARG A 145 -8.82 -1.36 32.04
N ASP A 146 -7.59 -1.24 31.58
CA ASP A 146 -6.58 -2.28 31.69
C ASP A 146 -5.70 -2.04 32.93
N LEU A 147 -5.43 -3.11 33.67
CA LEU A 147 -4.39 -3.11 34.69
C LEU A 147 -3.04 -3.34 33.99
N ALA A 148 -2.17 -2.35 34.08
CA ALA A 148 -0.83 -2.39 33.52
C ALA A 148 0.23 -2.13 34.60
N LEU A 149 1.49 -2.36 34.25
CA LEU A 149 2.65 -2.27 35.16
C LEU A 149 2.90 -0.85 35.68
N ASP A 150 2.37 0.17 35.01
CA ASP A 150 2.39 1.57 35.44
C ASP A 150 1.46 1.84 36.63
N ARG A 151 0.49 0.95 36.89
CA ARG A 151 -0.46 1.08 38.00
C ARG A 151 -0.09 0.20 39.19
N THR A 152 0.28 -1.05 38.94
CA THR A 152 0.53 -2.03 40.01
C THR A 152 1.51 -3.10 39.55
N MET A 153 2.23 -3.71 40.50
CA MET A 153 2.98 -4.94 40.22
C MET A 153 2.01 -6.04 39.77
N ILE A 154 2.21 -6.56 38.55
CA ILE A 154 1.46 -7.72 38.04
C ILE A 154 2.33 -8.96 38.23
N ARG A 155 2.06 -9.73 39.29
CA ARG A 155 2.77 -10.99 39.55
C ARG A 155 2.13 -12.13 38.76
N TRP A 156 2.65 -12.38 37.56
CA TRP A 156 2.32 -13.57 36.79
C TRP A 156 2.97 -14.79 37.44
N VAL A 157 2.16 -15.68 38.01
CA VAL A 157 2.64 -16.99 38.49
C VAL A 157 2.56 -17.95 37.30
N PRO A 158 3.67 -18.57 36.87
CA PRO A 158 3.62 -19.53 35.78
C PRO A 158 2.75 -20.73 36.16
N ALA A 159 1.85 -21.14 35.28
CA ALA A 159 1.12 -22.39 35.43
C ALA A 159 2.12 -23.55 35.37
N ARG A 160 2.07 -24.45 36.36
CA ARG A 160 2.89 -25.67 36.41
C ARG A 160 2.49 -26.65 35.32
#